data_AF-A0A965JTG2-F1
#
_entry.id   AF-A0A965JTG2-F1
#
_cell.length_a   1.000
_cell.length_b   1.000
_cell.length_c   1.000
_cell.angle_alpha   90.00
_cell.angle_beta   90.00
_cell.angle_gamma   90.00
#
_symmetry.space_group_name_H-M   'P 1'
#
loop_
_entity.id
_entity.type
_entity.pdbx_description
1 polymer ?
#
loop_
_entity_poly.entity_id
_entity_poly.type
_entity_poly.pdbx_seq_one_letter_code
_entity_poly.pdbx_strand_id
1 'polypeptide(L)'
;LSKNPNAIHLLENNMNKINWICLSENPNAIYLLEKNMDKISWLCLSSNPNAIMLLEKNNDKIHWHSLSKNPNAIHLLEKNMDKIDWYQLSENPNAIHFLEKNLNKICWTNLSSNPA
;
A
#
# COMPACT_ATOMS: atom_id res chain seq x y z
N LEU A 1 -6.40 -13.75 12.36
CA LEU A 1 -6.55 -14.57 11.13
C LEU A 1 -6.36 -13.72 9.87
N SER A 2 -7.12 -12.64 9.67
CA SER A 2 -7.02 -11.80 8.44
C SER A 2 -5.63 -11.23 8.13
N LYS A 3 -4.81 -10.93 9.15
CA LYS A 3 -3.41 -10.49 8.96
C LYS A 3 -2.43 -11.65 8.74
N ASN A 4 -2.81 -12.89 8.99
CA ASN A 4 -1.91 -14.03 8.85
C ASN A 4 -1.91 -14.49 7.38
N PRO A 5 -0.82 -14.28 6.62
CA PRO A 5 -0.73 -14.66 5.21
C PRO A 5 -0.95 -16.15 4.96
N ASN A 6 -0.65 -17.01 5.93
CA ASN A 6 -0.76 -18.46 5.81
C ASN A 6 -2.17 -18.99 6.13
N ALA A 7 -3.03 -18.16 6.70
CA ALA A 7 -4.37 -18.56 7.13
C ALA A 7 -5.48 -18.17 6.15
N ILE A 8 -5.15 -17.66 4.97
CA ILE A 8 -6.13 -17.10 4.02
C ILE A 8 -7.12 -18.18 3.54
N HIS A 9 -6.64 -19.41 3.31
CA HIS A 9 -7.50 -20.54 2.92
C HIS A 9 -8.59 -20.87 3.96
N LEU A 10 -8.38 -20.54 5.25
CA LEU A 10 -9.39 -20.76 6.30
C LEU A 10 -10.49 -19.69 6.31
N LEU A 11 -10.24 -18.54 5.66
CA LEU A 11 -11.15 -17.40 5.65
C LEU A 11 -12.29 -17.56 4.62
N GLU A 12 -12.08 -18.33 3.55
CA GLU A 12 -13.06 -18.52 2.48
C GLU A 12 -14.39 -19.07 3.01
N ASN A 13 -14.33 -19.99 3.98
CA ASN A 13 -15.50 -20.62 4.59
C ASN A 13 -16.05 -19.85 5.81
N ASN A 14 -15.46 -18.70 6.17
CA ASN A 14 -15.81 -17.91 7.35
C ASN A 14 -15.86 -16.41 7.04
N MET A 15 -16.46 -16.04 5.90
CA MET A 15 -16.46 -14.64 5.40
C MET A 15 -16.98 -13.61 6.42
N ASN A 16 -17.96 -13.99 7.24
CA ASN A 16 -18.54 -13.13 8.29
C ASN A 16 -17.57 -12.82 9.44
N LYS A 17 -16.46 -13.55 9.57
CA LYS A 17 -15.42 -13.33 10.60
C LYS A 17 -14.22 -12.56 10.06
N ILE A 18 -14.22 -12.20 8.77
CA ILE A 18 -13.12 -11.48 8.15
C ILE A 18 -13.13 -10.03 8.62
N ASN A 19 -12.03 -9.59 9.23
CA ASN A 19 -11.72 -8.17 9.35
C ASN A 19 -11.15 -7.69 8.01
N TRP A 20 -11.98 -7.02 7.21
CA TRP A 20 -11.64 -6.59 5.85
C TRP A 20 -10.60 -5.47 5.79
N ILE A 21 -10.52 -4.62 6.82
CA ILE A 21 -9.46 -3.61 6.95
C ILE A 21 -8.10 -4.31 7.04
N CYS A 22 -7.97 -5.27 7.96
CA CYS A 22 -6.76 -6.07 8.12
C CYS A 22 -6.46 -6.95 6.89
N LEU A 23 -7.49 -7.44 6.21
CA LEU A 23 -7.31 -8.26 5.01
C LEU A 23 -6.80 -7.42 3.83
N SER A 24 -7.24 -6.17 3.70
CA SER A 24 -6.82 -5.27 2.61
C SER A 24 -5.32 -4.96 2.65
N GLU A 25 -4.73 -4.96 3.85
CA GLU A 25 -3.28 -4.80 4.05
C GLU A 25 -2.50 -6.11 3.79
N ASN A 26 -3.17 -7.27 3.74
CA ASN A 26 -2.50 -8.56 3.62
C ASN A 26 -2.06 -8.83 2.16
N PRO A 27 -0.74 -8.94 1.89
CA PRO A 27 -0.22 -9.10 0.53
C PRO A 27 -0.62 -10.42 -0.14
N ASN A 28 -1.03 -11.43 0.63
CA ASN A 28 -1.45 -12.72 0.09
C ASN A 28 -2.97 -12.80 -0.15
N ALA A 29 -3.72 -11.76 0.20
CA ALA A 29 -5.19 -11.76 0.16
C ALA A 29 -5.78 -11.12 -1.11
N ILE A 30 -4.93 -10.72 -2.08
CA ILE A 30 -5.37 -9.99 -3.29
C ILE A 30 -6.50 -10.72 -4.01
N TYR A 31 -6.40 -12.04 -4.20
CA TYR A 31 -7.44 -12.80 -4.90
C TYR A 31 -8.80 -12.76 -4.17
N LEU A 32 -8.80 -12.73 -2.83
CA LEU A 32 -10.02 -12.70 -2.03
C LEU A 32 -10.63 -11.31 -2.03
N LEU A 33 -9.78 -10.27 -2.04
CA LEU A 33 -10.18 -8.87 -2.18
C LEU A 33 -10.80 -8.60 -3.57
N GLU A 34 -10.21 -9.13 -4.64
CA GLU A 34 -10.76 -9.02 -6.00
C GLU A 34 -12.17 -9.63 -6.12
N LYS A 35 -12.46 -10.71 -5.38
CA LYS A 35 -13.80 -11.31 -5.32
C LYS A 35 -14.81 -10.52 -4.48
N ASN A 36 -14.35 -9.56 -3.66
CA ASN A 36 -15.17 -8.85 -2.67
C ASN A 36 -14.83 -7.34 -2.67
N MET A 37 -14.87 -6.73 -3.85
CA MET A 37 -14.44 -5.34 -4.08
C MET A 37 -15.18 -4.31 -3.20
N ASP A 38 -16.43 -4.58 -2.82
CA ASP A 38 -17.26 -3.74 -1.96
C ASP A 38 -16.77 -3.72 -0.49
N LYS A 39 -15.95 -4.68 -0.09
CA LYS A 39 -15.41 -4.81 1.27
C LYS A 39 -14.01 -4.22 1.44
N ILE A 40 -13.36 -3.84 0.35
CA ILE A 40 -11.98 -3.37 0.37
C ILE A 40 -11.87 -2.05 1.16
N SER A 41 -10.95 -2.02 2.11
CA SER A 41 -10.44 -0.78 2.69
C SER A 41 -9.35 -0.23 1.77
N TRP A 42 -9.71 0.72 0.91
CA TRP A 42 -8.78 1.29 -0.09
C TRP A 42 -7.60 2.04 0.54
N LEU A 43 -7.81 2.61 1.74
CA LEU A 43 -6.76 3.16 2.57
C LEU A 43 -5.67 2.12 2.86
N CYS A 44 -6.06 0.96 3.38
CA CYS A 44 -5.15 -0.13 3.73
C CYS A 44 -4.62 -0.89 2.51
N LEU A 45 -5.42 -0.97 1.44
CA LEU A 45 -4.98 -1.56 0.18
C LEU A 45 -3.88 -0.73 -0.47
N SER A 46 -3.95 0.61 -0.37
CA SER A 46 -2.95 1.50 -0.98
C SER A 46 -1.54 1.30 -0.40
N SER A 47 -1.42 0.88 0.88
CA SER A 47 -0.15 0.51 1.49
C SER A 47 0.28 -0.94 1.21
N ASN A 48 -0.56 -1.76 0.57
CA ASN A 48 -0.27 -3.17 0.30
C ASN A 48 0.65 -3.32 -0.93
N PRO A 49 1.88 -3.86 -0.78
CA PRO A 49 2.84 -3.96 -1.87
C PRO A 49 2.41 -4.90 -3.01
N ASN A 50 1.50 -5.84 -2.75
CA ASN A 50 1.00 -6.76 -3.78
C ASN A 50 -0.28 -6.25 -4.47
N ALA A 51 -0.81 -5.10 -4.06
CA ALA A 51 -2.07 -4.58 -4.58
C ALA A 51 -1.93 -3.64 -5.79
N ILE A 52 -0.73 -3.42 -6.31
CA ILE A 52 -0.45 -2.45 -7.38
C ILE A 52 -1.39 -2.61 -8.58
N MET A 53 -1.53 -3.82 -9.11
CA MET A 53 -2.41 -4.07 -10.27
C MET A 53 -3.88 -3.75 -9.97
N LEU A 54 -4.32 -3.97 -8.73
CA LEU A 54 -5.69 -3.68 -8.32
C LEU A 54 -5.91 -2.17 -8.17
N LEU A 55 -4.91 -1.45 -7.66
CA LEU A 55 -4.89 0.01 -7.55
C LEU A 55 -4.89 0.68 -8.94
N GLU A 56 -4.08 0.18 -9.87
CA GLU A 56 -4.03 0.67 -11.26
C GLU A 56 -5.37 0.57 -11.99
N LYS A 57 -6.14 -0.50 -11.73
CA LYS A 57 -7.49 -0.68 -12.26
C LYS A 57 -8.54 0.22 -11.60
N ASN A 58 -8.23 0.82 -10.45
CA ASN A 58 -9.15 1.60 -9.62
C ASN A 58 -8.47 2.90 -9.15
N ASN A 59 -7.89 3.65 -10.09
CA ASN A 59 -7.08 4.85 -9.80
C ASN A 59 -7.82 5.93 -8.99
N ASP A 60 -9.15 6.00 -9.13
CA ASP A 60 -10.03 6.92 -8.39
C ASP A 60 -10.10 6.60 -6.90
N LYS A 61 -9.73 5.39 -6.49
CA LYS A 61 -9.79 4.91 -5.11
C LYS A 61 -8.43 4.91 -4.40
N ILE A 62 -7.37 5.30 -5.09
CA ILE A 62 -6.02 5.32 -4.53
C ILE A 62 -5.94 6.36 -3.41
N HIS A 63 -5.49 5.91 -2.24
CA HIS A 63 -5.17 6.79 -1.12
C HIS A 63 -3.68 7.15 -1.16
N TRP A 64 -3.36 8.29 -1.78
CA TRP A 64 -1.98 8.68 -2.14
C TRP A 64 -1.03 8.84 -0.95
N HIS A 65 -1.54 9.26 0.20
CA HIS A 65 -0.77 9.28 1.46
C HIS A 65 -0.25 7.87 1.81
N SER A 66 -1.13 6.86 1.76
CA SER A 66 -0.77 5.47 2.08
C SER A 66 0.03 4.82 0.96
N LEU A 67 -0.25 5.18 -0.29
CA LEU A 67 0.51 4.75 -1.46
C LEU A 67 1.97 5.24 -1.41
N SER A 68 2.20 6.46 -0.88
CA SER A 68 3.55 7.03 -0.82
C SER A 68 4.50 6.19 0.04
N LYS A 69 3.99 5.49 1.05
CA LYS A 69 4.74 4.52 1.86
C LYS A 69 4.89 3.14 1.21
N ASN A 70 4.17 2.85 0.13
CA ASN A 70 4.17 1.54 -0.52
C ASN A 70 5.44 1.33 -1.35
N PRO A 71 6.30 0.35 -1.03
CA PRO A 71 7.58 0.15 -1.69
C PRO A 71 7.46 -0.30 -3.15
N ASN A 72 6.31 -0.83 -3.56
CA ASN A 72 6.07 -1.30 -4.93
C ASN A 72 5.29 -0.27 -5.78
N ALA A 73 4.99 0.91 -5.25
CA ALA A 73 4.17 1.92 -5.91
C ALA A 73 4.95 3.09 -6.53
N ILE A 74 6.29 3.02 -6.55
CA ILE A 74 7.13 4.14 -7.01
C ILE A 74 6.75 4.62 -8.42
N HIS A 75 6.50 3.70 -9.36
CA HIS A 75 6.10 4.06 -10.73
C HIS A 75 4.74 4.77 -10.81
N LEU A 76 3.83 4.52 -9.87
CA LEU A 76 2.56 5.25 -9.79
C LEU A 76 2.77 6.68 -9.27
N LEU A 77 3.66 6.83 -8.29
CA LEU A 77 4.03 8.11 -7.70
C LEU A 77 4.76 8.99 -8.71
N GLU A 78 5.68 8.42 -9.51
CA GLU A 78 6.39 9.14 -10.59
C GLU A 78 5.42 9.76 -11.61
N LYS A 79 4.30 9.08 -11.90
CA LYS A 79 3.27 9.57 -12.82
C LYS A 79 2.33 10.61 -12.20
N ASN A 80 2.35 10.79 -10.87
CA ASN A 80 1.41 11.63 -10.11
C ASN A 80 2.17 12.44 -9.04
N MET A 81 3.22 13.15 -9.43
CA MET A 81 4.11 13.86 -8.51
C MET A 81 3.40 14.89 -7.61
N ASP A 82 2.28 15.44 -8.08
CA ASP A 82 1.42 16.39 -7.37
C ASP A 82 0.68 15.77 -6.17
N LYS A 83 0.55 14.44 -6.15
CA LYS A 83 -0.20 13.71 -5.11
C LYS A 83 0.69 13.06 -4.06
N ILE A 84 2.01 13.14 -4.24
CA ILE A 84 2.98 12.49 -3.36
C ILE A 84 2.94 13.14 -1.98
N ASP A 85 2.76 12.29 -0.96
CA ASP A 85 3.04 12.67 0.41
C ASP A 85 4.52 12.42 0.71
N TRP A 86 5.30 13.50 0.73
CA TRP A 86 6.76 13.43 0.90
C TRP A 86 7.19 12.98 2.30
N TYR A 87 6.35 13.19 3.31
CA TYR A 87 6.61 12.70 4.66
C TYR A 87 6.52 11.17 4.69
N GLN A 88 5.45 10.60 4.10
CA GLN A 88 5.28 9.15 3.99
C GLN A 88 6.28 8.51 3.01
N LEU A 89 6.60 9.19 1.91
CA LEU A 89 7.60 8.73 0.95
C LEU A 89 9.00 8.64 1.57
N SER A 90 9.31 9.51 2.53
CA SER A 90 10.59 9.43 3.25
C SER A 90 10.72 8.17 4.09
N GLU A 91 9.60 7.55 4.50
CA GLU A 91 9.57 6.24 5.17
C GLU A 91 9.59 5.05 4.18
N ASN A 92 9.61 5.32 2.87
CA ASN A 92 9.59 4.28 1.85
C ASN A 92 11.03 3.86 1.48
N PRO A 93 11.46 2.63 1.82
CA PRO A 93 12.84 2.19 1.60
C PRO A 93 13.21 2.13 0.11
N ASN A 94 12.23 1.98 -0.79
CA ASN A 94 12.46 1.92 -2.23
C ASN A 94 12.44 3.30 -2.90
N ALA A 95 12.21 4.39 -2.15
CA ALA A 95 12.09 5.73 -2.70
C ALA A 95 13.41 6.53 -2.75
N ILE A 96 14.55 5.97 -2.34
CA ILE A 96 15.83 6.70 -2.24
C ILE A 96 16.18 7.44 -3.54
N HIS A 97 16.18 6.73 -4.68
CA HIS A 97 16.48 7.30 -5.99
C HIS A 97 15.52 8.44 -6.40
N PHE A 98 14.31 8.43 -5.86
CA PHE A 98 13.29 9.44 -6.12
C PHE A 98 13.45 10.66 -5.18
N LEU A 99 13.83 10.42 -3.93
CA LEU A 99 14.14 11.45 -2.92
C LEU A 99 15.42 12.21 -3.27
N GLU A 100 16.45 11.55 -3.81
CA GLU A 100 17.71 12.20 -4.26
C GLU A 100 17.48 13.34 -5.25
N LYS A 101 16.44 13.24 -6.08
CA LYS A 101 16.04 14.29 -7.04
C LYS A 101 15.26 15.45 -6.41
N ASN A 102 14.84 15.31 -5.16
CA ASN A 102 13.92 16.21 -4.46
C ASN A 102 14.37 16.46 -3.00
N LEU A 103 15.66 16.74 -2.80
CA LEU A 103 16.28 16.85 -1.47
C LEU A 103 15.56 17.82 -0.52
N ASN A 104 14.95 18.89 -1.06
CA ASN A 104 14.22 19.89 -0.27
C ASN A 104 12.87 19.41 0.28
N LYS A 105 12.40 18.24 -0.15
CA LYS A 105 11.13 17.65 0.31
C LYS A 105 11.31 16.49 1.27
N ILE A 106 12.56 16.07 1.51
CA ILE A 106 12.89 14.92 2.37
C ILE A 106 12.58 15.24 3.83
N CYS A 107 11.84 14.35 4.48
CA CYS A 107 11.78 14.30 5.93
C CYS A 107 12.96 13.46 6.46
N TRP A 108 14.05 14.13 6.83
CA TRP A 108 15.31 13.46 7.20
C TRP A 108 15.18 12.52 8.40
N THR A 109 14.33 12.85 9.38
CA THR A 109 14.05 12.00 10.54
C THR A 109 13.46 10.66 10.11
N ASN A 110 12.51 10.69 9.18
CA ASN A 110 11.86 9.50 8.64
C ASN A 110 12.84 8.68 7.80
N LEU A 111 13.58 9.35 6.90
CA LEU A 111 14.57 8.69 6.04
C LEU A 111 15.64 7.97 6.86
N SER A 112 16.12 8.59 7.94
CA SER A 112 17.12 8.00 8.84
C SER A 112 16.62 6.80 9.65
N SER A 113 15.30 6.61 9.72
CA SER A 113 14.66 5.48 10.40
C SER A 113 14.43 4.27 9.47
N ASN A 114 14.71 4.41 8.17
CA ASN A 114 14.60 3.28 7.24
C ASN A 114 15.67 2.22 7.55
N PRO A 115 15.33 0.93 7.45
CA PRO A 115 16.31 -0.14 7.59
C PRO A 115 17.42 -0.01 6.55
N ALA A 116 18.65 -0.31 6.96
CA ALA A 116 19.85 -0.32 6.09
C ALA A 116 19.82 -1.43 5.04
#